data_AF-A0A4Y7KHS4-F1
#
_entry.id   AF-A0A4Y7KHS4-F1
#
_cell.length_a   1.000
_cell.length_b   1.000
_cell.length_c   1.000
_cell.angle_alpha   90.00
_cell.angle_beta   90.00
_cell.angle_gamma   90.00
#
_symmetry.space_group_name_H-M   'P 1'
#
loop_
_entity.id
_entity.type
_entity.pdbx_description
1 polymer ?
#
loop_
_entity_poly.entity_id
_entity_poly.type
_entity_poly.pdbx_seq_one_letter_code
_entity_poly.pdbx_strand_id
1 'polypeptide(L)'
;MDGSLNLQSGKKTGLWLSIGYKTRPISVYIRNKLFGIESSTQLGDPRIISIIGMGGLGKTTLAQLVFNDTNIKTHFQLPLWVSVPNPFDLGVIAKAIIREATQKDTTSSTWNAFHTELCESVNGKKFLLVLDDFWTEDPNNWDPLKHLLNLGAEGSRILVTTRSDIVAWRINSCKHMLEVLSCSDSVSLLHHKAFFGKDNEKNKILEEICNKIANKCDGVPLALSLLGSLLNNKVIGDVYSKAGFGN
;
A
#
# COMPACT_ATOMS: atom_id res chain seq x y z
N MET A 1 11.22 -31.93 -31.02
CA MET A 1 9.93 -31.32 -31.42
C MET A 1 9.23 -30.97 -30.14
N ASP A 2 9.43 -29.71 -29.76
CA ASP A 2 8.94 -29.07 -28.55
C ASP A 2 7.49 -28.63 -28.76
N GLY A 3 6.69 -28.67 -27.70
CA GLY A 3 5.26 -28.42 -27.76
C GLY A 3 4.57 -28.74 -26.44
N SER A 4 4.90 -28.02 -25.39
CA SER A 4 4.10 -28.02 -24.16
C SER A 4 4.04 -26.63 -23.56
N LEU A 5 2.84 -26.04 -23.69
CA LEU A 5 2.17 -25.15 -22.74
C LEU A 5 2.96 -23.94 -22.22
N ASN A 6 2.59 -22.76 -22.69
CA ASN A 6 2.55 -21.59 -21.82
C ASN A 6 1.30 -20.76 -22.07
N LEU A 7 0.41 -20.80 -21.08
CA LEU A 7 -0.78 -19.97 -20.98
C LEU A 7 -0.38 -18.49 -21.00
N GLN A 8 -1.07 -17.73 -21.84
CA GLN A 8 -0.90 -16.31 -22.02
C GLN A 8 -1.09 -15.51 -20.72
N SER A 9 -0.11 -14.64 -20.47
CA SER A 9 0.06 -13.68 -19.39
C SER A 9 -0.90 -12.47 -19.43
N GLY A 10 -2.12 -12.62 -19.94
CA GLY A 10 -2.93 -11.50 -20.43
C GLY A 10 -3.98 -10.86 -19.50
N LYS A 11 -4.04 -11.14 -18.18
CA LYS A 11 -5.22 -10.73 -17.36
C LYS A 11 -4.97 -9.92 -16.07
N LYS A 12 -3.73 -9.58 -15.70
CA LYS A 12 -3.46 -8.82 -14.46
C LYS A 12 -3.20 -7.31 -14.66
N THR A 13 -3.20 -6.81 -15.89
CA THR A 13 -2.91 -5.41 -16.23
C THR A 13 -4.14 -4.48 -16.19
N GLY A 14 -5.36 -5.02 -16.20
CA GLY A 14 -6.61 -4.24 -16.34
C GLY A 14 -7.08 -3.46 -15.11
N LEU A 15 -6.55 -3.74 -13.91
CA LEU A 15 -6.92 -2.98 -12.69
C LEU A 15 -6.26 -1.59 -12.65
N TRP A 16 -5.12 -1.46 -13.33
CA TRP A 16 -4.18 -0.34 -13.13
C TRP A 16 -4.35 0.81 -14.11
N LEU A 17 -5.06 0.60 -15.22
CA LEU A 17 -5.31 1.64 -16.23
C LEU A 17 -6.45 2.59 -15.84
N SER A 18 -7.48 2.14 -15.11
CA SER A 18 -8.64 3.00 -14.77
C SER A 18 -8.52 3.76 -13.45
N ILE A 19 -7.87 3.23 -12.40
CA ILE A 19 -7.58 3.97 -11.16
C ILE A 19 -6.27 4.78 -11.30
N GLY A 20 -5.46 4.42 -12.30
CA GLY A 20 -4.10 4.92 -12.52
C GLY A 20 -4.00 6.41 -12.87
N TYR A 21 -5.07 7.11 -13.24
CA TYR A 21 -4.95 8.51 -13.65
C TYR A 21 -4.63 9.47 -12.50
N LYS A 22 -4.96 9.14 -11.23
CA LYS A 22 -4.55 9.93 -10.04
C LYS A 22 -3.65 9.20 -9.04
N THR A 23 -3.71 7.87 -8.95
CA THR A 23 -2.73 7.13 -8.15
C THR A 23 -1.33 7.20 -8.77
N ARG A 24 -1.18 7.39 -10.09
CA ARG A 24 0.13 7.62 -10.72
C ARG A 24 0.76 8.96 -10.29
N PRO A 25 0.10 10.13 -10.39
CA PRO A 25 0.66 11.38 -9.86
C PRO A 25 1.07 11.31 -8.40
N ILE A 26 0.24 10.72 -7.53
CA ILE A 26 0.51 10.65 -6.10
C ILE A 26 1.62 9.62 -5.79
N SER A 27 1.59 8.44 -6.42
CA SER A 27 2.68 7.47 -6.27
C SER A 27 3.99 8.01 -6.85
N VAL A 28 3.95 8.78 -7.93
CA VAL A 28 5.11 9.52 -8.48
C VAL A 28 5.59 10.60 -7.50
N TYR A 29 4.68 11.33 -6.85
CA TYR A 29 5.04 12.31 -5.83
C TYR A 29 5.75 11.67 -4.63
N ILE A 30 5.17 10.59 -4.08
CA ILE A 30 5.77 9.86 -2.95
C ILE A 30 7.09 9.23 -3.38
N ARG A 31 7.14 8.62 -4.56
CA ARG A 31 8.36 8.08 -5.17
C ARG A 31 9.45 9.14 -5.31
N ASN A 32 9.12 10.34 -5.80
CA ASN A 32 10.07 11.44 -5.93
C ASN A 32 10.58 11.90 -4.55
N LYS A 33 9.71 11.93 -3.52
CA LYS A 33 10.14 12.19 -2.15
C LYS A 33 11.05 11.10 -1.58
N LEU A 34 10.84 9.85 -1.97
CA LEU A 34 11.72 8.74 -1.57
C LEU A 34 13.10 8.84 -2.24
N PHE A 35 13.16 9.24 -3.51
CA PHE A 35 14.41 9.48 -4.24
C PHE A 35 15.12 10.79 -3.89
N GLY A 36 14.40 11.77 -3.33
CA GLY A 36 14.94 13.09 -3.03
C GLY A 36 16.18 13.03 -2.14
N ILE A 37 17.27 13.64 -2.60
CA ILE A 37 18.50 13.92 -1.84
C ILE A 37 18.29 15.31 -1.23
N GLU A 38 17.51 15.39 -0.15
CA GLU A 38 17.64 16.54 0.75
C GLU A 38 18.57 16.06 1.87
N SER A 39 19.70 16.73 2.00
CA SER A 39 20.76 16.44 2.96
C SER A 39 20.19 16.36 4.37
N SER A 40 20.07 15.14 4.92
CA SER A 40 19.99 15.00 6.37
C SER A 40 21.35 15.40 6.91
N THR A 41 21.40 16.47 7.71
CA THR A 41 22.63 16.99 8.32
C THR A 41 23.25 16.05 9.36
N GLN A 42 22.67 14.86 9.57
CA GLN A 42 23.18 13.83 10.46
C GLN A 42 23.23 12.48 9.72
N LEU A 43 24.38 11.82 9.83
CA LEU A 43 24.62 10.47 9.35
C LEU A 43 23.63 9.53 10.07
N GLY A 44 22.77 8.83 9.33
CA GLY A 44 21.92 7.77 9.89
C GLY A 44 20.58 8.19 10.52
N ASP A 45 19.91 9.28 10.11
CA ASP A 45 18.47 9.47 10.45
C ASP A 45 17.61 9.21 9.20
N PRO A 46 16.92 8.05 9.08
CA PRO A 46 16.13 7.73 7.91
C PRO A 46 14.92 8.66 7.81
N ARG A 47 14.74 9.30 6.66
CA ARG A 47 13.59 10.20 6.44
C ARG A 47 12.29 9.41 6.47
N ILE A 48 11.33 9.90 7.27
CA ILE A 48 10.02 9.28 7.45
C ILE A 48 8.97 10.03 6.64
N ILE A 49 8.17 9.30 5.87
CA ILE A 49 7.03 9.82 5.12
C ILE A 49 5.78 9.07 5.59
N SER A 50 4.74 9.79 5.99
CA SER A 50 3.47 9.17 6.42
C SER A 50 2.36 9.45 5.42
N ILE A 51 1.73 8.39 4.92
CA ILE A 51 0.45 8.44 4.20
C ILE A 51 -0.65 8.37 5.25
N ILE A 52 -1.42 9.45 5.39
CA ILE A 52 -2.43 9.63 6.44
C ILE A 52 -3.80 9.67 5.79
N GLY A 53 -4.82 9.13 6.45
CA GLY A 53 -6.20 9.23 5.97
C GLY A 53 -7.12 8.20 6.60
N MET A 54 -8.42 8.39 6.41
CA MET A 54 -9.44 7.51 6.97
C MET A 54 -9.33 6.06 6.48
N GLY A 55 -10.04 5.16 7.15
CA GLY A 55 -10.18 3.77 6.72
C GLY A 55 -10.77 3.68 5.30
N GLY A 56 -10.31 2.71 4.50
CA GLY A 56 -10.87 2.47 3.16
C GLY A 56 -10.40 3.40 2.04
N LEU A 57 -9.56 4.41 2.32
CA LEU A 57 -9.01 5.33 1.31
C LEU A 57 -7.90 4.74 0.43
N GLY A 58 -7.38 3.55 0.76
CA GLY A 58 -6.35 2.89 -0.06
C GLY A 58 -4.91 3.31 0.25
N LYS A 59 -4.62 3.76 1.48
CA LYS A 59 -3.25 4.08 1.93
C LYS A 59 -2.27 2.93 1.71
N THR A 60 -2.63 1.73 2.18
CA THR A 60 -1.88 0.49 1.98
C THR A 60 -1.70 0.20 0.49
N THR A 61 -2.74 0.38 -0.32
CA THR A 61 -2.67 0.21 -1.78
C THR A 61 -1.68 1.20 -2.43
N LEU A 62 -1.66 2.45 -1.98
CA LEU A 62 -0.73 3.46 -2.45
C LEU A 62 0.71 3.15 -2.02
N ALA A 63 0.92 2.71 -0.79
CA ALA A 63 2.23 2.25 -0.33
C ALA A 63 2.71 1.03 -1.11
N GLN A 64 1.83 0.05 -1.40
CA GLN A 64 2.15 -1.11 -2.24
C GLN A 64 2.54 -0.72 -3.66
N LEU A 65 1.88 0.28 -4.23
CA LEU A 65 2.20 0.83 -5.55
C LEU A 65 3.62 1.40 -5.60
N VAL A 66 4.01 2.13 -4.56
CA VAL A 66 5.35 2.71 -4.45
C VAL A 66 6.38 1.62 -4.20
N PHE A 67 6.13 0.73 -3.24
CA PHE A 67 7.03 -0.36 -2.87
C PHE A 67 7.30 -1.34 -4.03
N ASN A 68 6.29 -1.59 -4.87
CA ASN A 68 6.43 -2.50 -6.00
C ASN A 68 7.00 -1.86 -7.28
N ASP A 69 7.26 -0.56 -7.30
CA ASP A 69 7.91 0.09 -8.42
C ASP A 69 9.32 -0.45 -8.63
N THR A 70 9.64 -0.84 -9.86
CA THR A 70 10.96 -1.31 -10.27
C THR A 70 12.06 -0.32 -9.90
N ASN A 71 11.83 0.99 -10.05
CA ASN A 71 12.86 1.99 -9.71
C ASN A 71 13.13 2.04 -8.21
N ILE A 72 12.11 1.81 -7.38
CA ILE A 72 12.26 1.74 -5.93
C ILE A 72 13.04 0.47 -5.58
N LYS A 73 12.67 -0.67 -6.17
CA LYS A 73 13.35 -1.96 -5.93
C LYS A 73 14.82 -1.97 -6.37
N THR A 74 15.21 -1.17 -7.37
CA THR A 74 16.61 -1.06 -7.80
C THR A 74 17.40 -0.02 -7.02
N HIS A 75 16.74 0.97 -6.41
CA HIS A 75 17.39 2.05 -5.67
C HIS A 75 17.73 1.70 -4.22
N PHE A 76 16.90 0.87 -3.58
CA PHE A 76 17.13 0.41 -2.21
C PHE A 76 17.70 -1.00 -2.24
N GLN A 77 18.80 -1.20 -1.50
CA GLN A 77 19.42 -2.52 -1.33
C GLN A 77 18.50 -3.46 -0.55
N LEU A 78 17.69 -2.90 0.34
CA LEU A 78 16.87 -3.66 1.28
C LEU A 78 15.44 -3.09 1.35
N PRO A 79 14.54 -3.49 0.44
CA PRO A 79 13.12 -3.16 0.53
C PRO A 79 12.42 -4.10 1.53
N LEU A 80 11.81 -3.53 2.56
CA LEU A 80 11.17 -4.25 3.67
C LEU A 80 9.73 -3.80 3.83
N TRP A 81 8.81 -4.74 4.09
CA TRP A 81 7.41 -4.44 4.37
C TRP A 81 6.96 -5.13 5.66
N VAL A 82 6.51 -4.34 6.64
CA VAL A 82 6.03 -4.84 7.92
C VAL A 82 4.66 -4.27 8.22
N SER A 83 3.69 -5.14 8.48
CA SER A 83 2.41 -4.75 9.08
C SER A 83 2.59 -4.61 10.59
N VAL A 84 2.23 -3.46 11.14
CA VAL A 84 2.46 -3.15 12.55
C VAL A 84 1.31 -3.69 13.39
N PRO A 85 1.58 -4.52 14.41
CA PRO A 85 0.54 -5.02 15.28
C PRO A 85 -0.09 -3.89 16.11
N ASN A 86 -1.36 -4.09 16.47
CA ASN A 86 -2.07 -3.28 17.44
C ASN A 86 -2.69 -4.22 18.50
N PRO A 87 -2.24 -4.19 19.76
CA PRO A 87 -1.29 -3.23 20.35
C PRO A 87 0.14 -3.36 19.80
N PHE A 88 0.92 -2.28 19.92
CA PHE A 88 2.30 -2.23 19.45
C PHE A 88 3.19 -3.19 20.21
N ASP A 89 4.01 -3.93 19.47
CA ASP A 89 5.00 -4.86 20.01
C ASP A 89 6.29 -4.75 19.20
N LEU A 90 7.32 -4.18 19.82
CA LEU A 90 8.62 -3.98 19.19
C LEU A 90 9.29 -5.31 18.80
N GLY A 91 9.10 -6.36 19.60
CA GLY A 91 9.65 -7.68 19.33
C GLY A 91 9.01 -8.31 18.10
N VAL A 92 7.69 -8.22 17.93
CA VAL A 92 7.00 -8.71 16.73
C VAL A 92 7.46 -7.94 15.49
N ILE A 93 7.57 -6.61 15.58
CA ILE A 93 7.99 -5.76 14.45
C ILE A 93 9.42 -6.11 14.03
N ALA A 94 10.36 -6.16 14.97
CA ALA A 94 11.74 -6.42 14.61
C ALA A 94 11.96 -7.88 14.13
N LYS A 95 11.15 -8.85 14.57
CA LYS A 95 11.15 -10.22 13.99
C LYS A 95 10.74 -10.19 12.53
N ALA A 96 9.71 -9.43 12.21
CA ALA A 96 9.27 -9.23 10.83
C ALA A 96 10.36 -8.55 10.00
N ILE A 97 11.03 -7.52 10.53
CA ILE A 97 12.15 -6.85 9.85
C ILE A 97 13.29 -7.84 9.55
N ILE A 98 13.75 -8.60 10.55
CA ILE A 98 14.83 -9.60 10.38
C ILE A 98 14.42 -10.63 9.33
N ARG A 99 13.19 -11.14 9.41
CA ARG A 99 12.67 -12.14 8.46
C ARG A 99 12.65 -11.61 7.03
N GLU A 100 12.12 -10.40 6.82
CA GLU A 100 12.10 -9.75 5.51
C GLU A 100 13.52 -9.49 4.98
N ALA A 101 14.44 -9.09 5.87
CA ALA A 101 15.81 -8.74 5.50
C ALA A 101 16.70 -9.94 5.19
N THR A 102 16.53 -11.05 5.92
CA THR A 102 17.42 -12.22 5.87
C THR A 102 16.79 -13.44 5.19
N GLN A 103 15.47 -13.41 4.97
CA GLN A 103 14.66 -14.54 4.49
C GLN A 103 14.73 -15.76 5.41
N LYS A 104 15.03 -15.54 6.69
CA LYS A 104 15.11 -16.58 7.73
C LYS A 104 14.33 -16.14 8.96
N ASP A 105 13.72 -17.10 9.64
CA ASP A 105 13.18 -16.84 10.97
C ASP A 105 14.33 -16.71 11.97
N THR A 106 14.22 -15.73 12.87
CA THR A 106 15.19 -15.58 13.95
C THR A 106 15.08 -16.76 14.92
N THR A 107 16.22 -17.31 15.32
CA THR A 107 16.33 -18.30 16.40
C THR A 107 16.65 -17.66 17.75
N SER A 108 16.78 -16.33 17.78
CA SER A 108 17.16 -15.55 18.95
C SER A 108 16.06 -15.61 20.02
N SER A 109 16.40 -16.16 21.18
CA SER A 109 15.51 -16.29 22.33
C SER A 109 15.64 -15.17 23.37
N THR A 110 16.69 -14.34 23.25
CA THR A 110 16.98 -13.23 24.18
C THR A 110 16.89 -11.89 23.46
N TRP A 111 16.51 -10.85 24.21
CA TRP A 111 16.43 -9.47 23.69
C TRP A 111 17.76 -8.98 23.10
N ASN A 112 18.89 -9.30 23.75
CA ASN A 112 20.21 -8.88 23.28
C ASN A 112 20.59 -9.53 21.93
N ALA A 113 20.35 -10.84 21.79
CA ALA A 113 20.63 -11.53 20.52
C ALA A 113 19.76 -10.97 19.40
N PHE A 114 18.48 -10.71 19.70
CA PHE A 114 17.53 -10.13 18.78
C PHE A 114 17.90 -8.70 18.34
N HIS A 115 18.33 -7.87 19.30
CA HIS A 115 18.82 -6.52 19.04
C HIS A 115 20.04 -6.54 18.13
N THR A 116 21.03 -7.40 18.42
CA THR A 116 22.22 -7.55 17.58
C THR A 116 21.88 -8.00 16.17
N GLU A 117 21.01 -9.00 16.02
CA GLU A 117 20.60 -9.54 14.72
C GLU A 117 19.85 -8.49 13.89
N LEU A 118 18.96 -7.71 14.51
CA LEU A 118 18.29 -6.60 13.84
C LEU A 118 19.29 -5.53 13.39
N CYS A 119 20.21 -5.13 14.28
CA CYS A 119 21.26 -4.18 13.94
C CYS A 119 22.04 -4.65 12.71
N GLU A 120 22.56 -5.89 12.73
CA GLU A 120 23.30 -6.47 11.60
C GLU A 120 22.46 -6.58 10.32
N SER A 121 21.14 -6.79 10.47
CA SER A 121 20.23 -6.87 9.32
C SER A 121 20.12 -5.56 8.55
N VAL A 122 20.18 -4.41 9.23
CA VAL A 122 20.00 -3.08 8.62
C VAL A 122 21.28 -2.24 8.53
N ASN A 123 22.30 -2.55 9.33
CA ASN A 123 23.51 -1.74 9.48
C ASN A 123 24.22 -1.52 8.15
N GLY A 124 24.48 -0.26 7.80
CA GLY A 124 25.20 0.13 6.58
C GLY A 124 24.48 -0.21 5.28
N LYS A 125 23.22 -0.67 5.32
CA LYS A 125 22.42 -0.96 4.13
C LYS A 125 21.44 0.18 3.86
N LYS A 126 21.28 0.51 2.58
CA LYS A 126 20.29 1.50 2.15
C LYS A 126 18.92 0.83 2.03
N PHE A 127 18.07 1.02 3.03
CA PHE A 127 16.77 0.35 3.09
C PHE A 127 15.60 1.27 2.76
N LEU A 128 14.50 0.66 2.30
CA LEU A 128 13.16 1.24 2.35
C LEU A 128 12.34 0.35 3.28
N LEU A 129 11.89 0.88 4.42
CA LEU A 129 11.01 0.16 5.34
C LEU A 129 9.60 0.71 5.26
N VAL A 130 8.64 -0.12 4.89
CA VAL A 130 7.21 0.20 4.99
C VAL A 130 6.67 -0.32 6.31
N LEU A 131 6.12 0.58 7.13
CA LEU A 131 5.36 0.28 8.34
C LEU A 131 3.88 0.50 8.06
N ASP A 132 3.16 -0.57 7.75
CA ASP A 132 1.75 -0.52 7.35
C ASP A 132 0.82 -0.61 8.56
N ASP A 133 -0.19 0.25 8.58
CA ASP A 133 -1.21 0.43 9.63
C ASP A 133 -0.61 0.73 11.01
N PHE A 134 0.19 1.79 11.09
CA PHE A 134 0.88 2.21 12.32
C PHE A 134 -0.03 3.06 13.24
N TRP A 135 -0.14 2.67 14.51
CA TRP A 135 -1.08 3.25 15.48
C TRP A 135 -0.44 3.90 16.71
N THR A 136 0.88 3.79 16.89
CA THR A 136 1.53 4.18 18.16
C THR A 136 1.76 5.68 18.27
N GLU A 137 1.28 6.26 19.36
CA GLU A 137 1.51 7.68 19.73
C GLU A 137 2.55 7.84 20.86
N ASP A 138 2.88 6.75 21.55
CA ASP A 138 3.83 6.73 22.66
C ASP A 138 5.28 6.74 22.15
N PRO A 139 6.07 7.80 22.45
CA PRO A 139 7.48 7.87 22.10
C PRO A 139 8.29 6.70 22.67
N ASN A 140 7.93 6.17 23.85
CA ASN A 140 8.67 5.06 24.48
C ASN A 140 8.61 3.76 23.64
N ASN A 141 7.62 3.65 22.76
CA ASN A 141 7.48 2.54 21.83
C ASN A 141 8.19 2.82 20.49
N TRP A 142 8.11 4.06 19.98
CA TRP A 142 8.70 4.43 18.69
C TRP A 142 10.22 4.66 18.76
N ASP A 143 10.71 5.34 19.79
CA ASP A 143 12.10 5.76 19.89
C ASP A 143 13.10 4.59 19.88
N PRO A 144 12.84 3.44 20.56
CA PRO A 144 13.70 2.27 20.45
C PRO A 144 13.79 1.73 19.03
N LEU A 145 12.67 1.65 18.30
CA LEU A 145 12.65 1.22 16.91
C LEU A 145 13.42 2.22 16.03
N LYS A 146 13.19 3.52 16.23
CA LYS A 146 13.88 4.57 15.48
C LYS A 146 15.40 4.47 15.67
N HIS A 147 15.88 4.28 16.90
CA HIS A 147 17.30 4.14 17.20
C HIS A 147 17.93 2.95 16.46
N LEU A 148 17.23 1.82 16.37
CA LEU A 148 17.69 0.64 15.63
C LEU A 148 17.81 0.91 14.12
N LEU A 149 16.85 1.66 13.58
CA LEU A 149 16.80 2.02 12.16
C LEU A 149 17.83 3.09 11.77
N ASN A 150 18.35 3.86 12.74
CA ASN A 150 19.39 4.85 12.52
C ASN A 150 20.75 4.25 12.10
N LEU A 151 20.92 2.95 12.25
CA LEU A 151 22.11 2.24 11.78
C LEU A 151 22.14 2.03 10.25
N GLY A 152 21.03 2.35 9.56
CA GLY A 152 20.96 2.28 8.11
C GLY A 152 21.93 3.22 7.40
N ALA A 153 22.26 2.90 6.15
CA ALA A 153 23.05 3.80 5.32
C ALA A 153 22.30 5.11 5.02
N GLU A 154 23.06 6.16 4.70
CA GLU A 154 22.49 7.40 4.19
C GLU A 154 21.59 7.15 2.99
N GLY A 155 20.48 7.88 2.93
CA GLY A 155 19.47 7.67 1.89
C GLY A 155 18.44 6.60 2.23
N SER A 156 18.53 5.93 3.40
CA SER A 156 17.46 5.05 3.88
C SER A 156 16.16 5.83 4.13
N ARG A 157 15.02 5.17 3.95
CA ARG A 157 13.69 5.78 4.02
C ARG A 157 12.72 4.90 4.80
N ILE A 158 11.80 5.53 5.52
CA ILE A 158 10.67 4.88 6.17
C ILE A 158 9.38 5.43 5.59
N LEU A 159 8.50 4.54 5.13
CA LEU A 159 7.16 4.87 4.68
C LEU A 159 6.15 4.32 5.68
N VAL A 160 5.31 5.18 6.23
CA VAL A 160 4.29 4.79 7.22
C VAL A 160 2.92 4.96 6.60
N THR A 161 2.01 4.00 6.82
CA THR A 161 0.57 4.24 6.59
C THR A 161 -0.12 4.34 7.94
N THR A 162 -0.94 5.36 8.14
CA THR A 162 -1.65 5.55 9.42
C THR A 162 -2.98 6.26 9.21
N ARG A 163 -3.89 6.10 10.18
CA ARG A 163 -5.15 6.85 10.23
C ARG A 163 -5.07 8.10 11.12
N SER A 164 -4.01 8.21 11.93
CA SER A 164 -3.85 9.27 12.93
C SER A 164 -2.82 10.30 12.47
N ASP A 165 -3.23 11.56 12.42
CA ASP A 165 -2.34 12.69 12.16
C ASP A 165 -1.42 13.01 13.36
N ILE A 166 -1.88 12.66 14.57
CA ILE A 166 -1.12 12.72 15.83
C ILE A 166 0.05 11.75 15.77
N VAL A 167 -0.19 10.49 15.38
CA VAL A 167 0.87 9.50 15.16
C VAL A 167 1.94 10.05 14.22
N ALA A 168 1.53 10.57 13.06
CA ALA A 168 2.47 11.12 12.08
C ALA A 168 3.26 12.33 12.59
N TRP A 169 2.67 13.13 13.49
CA TRP A 169 3.35 14.23 14.17
C TRP A 169 4.36 13.72 15.20
N ARG A 170 3.97 12.75 16.03
CA ARG A 170 4.82 12.15 17.09
C ARG A 170 6.10 11.55 16.54
N ILE A 171 6.02 10.85 15.41
CA ILE A 171 7.19 10.25 14.76
C ILE A 171 7.97 11.25 13.88
N ASN A 172 7.62 12.54 13.91
CA ASN A 172 8.24 13.61 13.12
C ASN A 172 8.33 13.32 11.61
N SER A 173 7.22 12.83 11.03
CA SER A 173 7.19 12.44 9.62
C SER A 173 6.75 13.56 8.69
N CYS A 174 7.24 13.50 7.45
CA CYS A 174 6.68 14.29 6.36
C CYS A 174 5.30 13.72 5.98
N LYS A 175 4.25 14.52 6.16
CA LYS A 175 2.86 14.07 6.00
C LYS A 175 2.40 14.16 4.54
N HIS A 176 1.66 13.15 4.10
CA HIS A 176 0.85 13.16 2.89
C HIS A 176 -0.58 12.73 3.25
N MET A 177 -1.51 13.68 3.21
CA MET A 177 -2.92 13.40 3.50
C MET A 177 -3.59 12.85 2.25
N LEU A 178 -4.15 11.65 2.37
CA LEU A 178 -4.92 11.01 1.34
C LEU A 178 -6.40 11.41 1.49
N GLU A 179 -6.91 12.05 0.45
CA GLU A 179 -8.29 12.54 0.41
C GLU A 179 -9.25 11.50 -0.22
N VAL A 180 -10.55 11.74 -0.06
CA VAL A 180 -11.58 10.99 -0.78
C VAL A 180 -11.48 11.23 -2.29
N LEU A 181 -12.01 10.30 -3.08
CA LEU A 181 -12.06 10.45 -4.52
C LEU A 181 -13.04 11.56 -4.92
N SER A 182 -12.71 12.27 -6.00
CA SER A 182 -13.66 13.19 -6.63
C SER A 182 -14.89 12.44 -7.16
N CYS A 183 -15.97 13.16 -7.44
CA CYS A 183 -17.18 12.57 -8.02
C CYS A 183 -16.88 11.80 -9.33
N SER A 184 -16.11 12.40 -10.24
CA SER A 184 -15.77 11.76 -11.52
C SER A 184 -14.91 10.51 -11.33
N ASP A 185 -13.96 10.55 -10.40
CA ASP A 185 -13.10 9.39 -10.10
C ASP A 185 -13.89 8.28 -9.43
N SER A 186 -14.84 8.64 -8.57
CA SER A 186 -15.72 7.71 -7.86
C SER A 186 -16.60 6.92 -8.82
N VAL A 187 -17.25 7.62 -9.75
CA VAL A 187 -18.05 7.02 -10.82
C VAL A 187 -17.18 6.12 -11.69
N SER A 188 -15.98 6.60 -12.07
CA SER A 188 -15.05 5.85 -12.90
C SER A 188 -14.59 4.55 -12.23
N LEU A 189 -14.25 4.59 -10.94
CA LEU A 189 -13.88 3.41 -10.15
C LEU A 189 -15.05 2.43 -10.03
N LEU A 190 -16.23 2.92 -9.68
CA LEU A 190 -17.43 2.09 -9.54
C LEU A 190 -17.77 1.40 -10.86
N HIS A 191 -17.78 2.15 -11.97
CA HIS A 191 -18.08 1.63 -13.30
C HIS A 191 -17.07 0.56 -13.71
N HIS A 192 -15.77 0.81 -13.51
CA HIS A 192 -14.73 -0.18 -13.76
C HIS A 192 -14.98 -1.48 -12.98
N LYS A 193 -15.34 -1.39 -11.70
CA LYS A 193 -15.61 -2.54 -10.85
C LYS A 193 -16.91 -3.26 -11.22
N ALA A 194 -17.96 -2.52 -11.55
CA ALA A 194 -19.27 -3.06 -11.95
C ALA A 194 -19.24 -3.81 -13.27
N PHE A 195 -18.40 -3.39 -14.20
CA PHE A 195 -18.35 -3.97 -15.54
C PHE A 195 -17.01 -4.60 -15.93
N PHE A 196 -16.17 -4.87 -14.93
CA PHE A 196 -14.92 -5.58 -15.16
C PHE A 196 -15.17 -6.89 -15.92
N GLY A 197 -14.47 -7.09 -17.04
CA GLY A 197 -14.55 -8.29 -17.87
C GLY A 197 -15.79 -8.39 -18.76
N LYS A 198 -16.55 -7.30 -18.95
CA LYS A 198 -17.74 -7.26 -19.82
C LYS A 198 -17.53 -6.24 -20.94
N ASP A 199 -18.12 -6.51 -22.11
CA ASP A 199 -18.20 -5.51 -23.17
C ASP A 199 -19.22 -4.44 -22.77
N ASN A 200 -18.70 -3.23 -22.62
CA ASN A 200 -19.47 -2.07 -22.18
C ASN A 200 -20.21 -1.46 -23.36
N GLU A 201 -21.44 -1.91 -23.62
CA GLU A 201 -22.37 -1.05 -24.31
C GLU A 201 -22.76 0.10 -23.37
N LYS A 202 -22.59 1.35 -23.85
CA LYS A 202 -22.96 2.55 -23.11
C LYS A 202 -24.47 2.58 -22.87
N ASN A 203 -24.90 1.99 -21.75
CA ASN A 203 -26.27 2.03 -21.32
C ASN A 203 -26.45 3.21 -20.35
N LYS A 204 -27.17 4.25 -20.81
CA LYS A 204 -27.45 5.46 -20.02
C LYS A 204 -28.07 5.15 -18.66
N ILE A 205 -28.92 4.11 -18.55
CA ILE A 205 -29.55 3.70 -17.29
C ILE A 205 -28.49 3.18 -16.30
N LEU A 206 -27.50 2.42 -16.80
CA LEU A 206 -26.41 1.90 -15.96
C LEU A 206 -25.48 3.03 -15.49
N GLU A 207 -25.21 4.01 -16.35
CA GLU A 207 -24.45 5.21 -15.97
C GLU A 207 -25.17 6.01 -14.86
N GLU A 208 -26.48 6.23 -14.98
CA GLU A 208 -27.27 6.89 -13.94
C GLU A 208 -27.27 6.14 -12.61
N ILE A 209 -27.38 4.81 -12.65
CA ILE A 209 -27.28 3.96 -11.45
C ILE A 209 -25.90 4.10 -10.82
N CYS A 210 -24.82 4.05 -11.62
CA CYS A 210 -23.46 4.24 -11.13
C CYS A 210 -23.27 5.62 -10.48
N ASN A 211 -23.79 6.68 -11.10
CA ASN A 211 -23.73 8.03 -10.53
C ASN A 211 -24.44 8.11 -9.17
N LYS A 212 -25.66 7.57 -9.06
CA LYS A 212 -26.41 7.56 -7.80
C LYS A 212 -25.70 6.78 -6.69
N ILE A 213 -25.09 5.64 -7.03
CA ILE A 213 -24.35 4.83 -6.07
C ILE A 213 -23.04 5.52 -5.66
N ALA A 214 -22.29 6.07 -6.62
CA ALA A 214 -21.05 6.78 -6.35
C ALA A 214 -21.27 7.97 -5.40
N ASN A 215 -22.35 8.72 -5.60
CA ASN A 215 -22.75 9.81 -4.71
C ASN A 215 -23.07 9.35 -3.28
N LYS A 216 -23.53 8.12 -3.09
CA LYS A 216 -23.79 7.55 -1.74
C LYS A 216 -22.54 7.00 -1.06
N CYS A 217 -21.46 6.80 -1.80
CA CYS A 217 -20.20 6.27 -1.26
C CYS A 217 -19.25 7.37 -0.78
N ASP A 218 -19.60 8.63 -0.95
CA ASP A 218 -18.83 9.81 -0.51
C ASP A 218 -17.33 9.74 -0.88
N GLY A 219 -17.04 9.21 -2.07
CA GLY A 219 -15.69 9.09 -2.60
C GLY A 219 -14.79 8.07 -1.89
N VAL A 220 -15.31 7.22 -1.01
CA VAL A 220 -14.52 6.18 -0.32
C VAL A 220 -14.24 5.00 -1.27
N PRO A 221 -12.98 4.75 -1.67
CA PRO A 221 -12.60 3.72 -2.64
C PRO A 221 -13.05 2.30 -2.26
N LEU A 222 -12.98 1.94 -0.98
CA LEU A 222 -13.40 0.62 -0.52
C LEU A 222 -14.90 0.40 -0.70
N ALA A 223 -15.73 1.39 -0.36
CA ALA A 223 -17.18 1.33 -0.53
C ALA A 223 -17.57 1.22 -2.01
N LEU A 224 -16.96 2.07 -2.85
CA LEU A 224 -17.13 2.03 -4.31
C LEU A 224 -16.74 0.67 -4.90
N SER A 225 -15.60 0.13 -4.47
CA SER A 225 -15.13 -1.17 -4.95
C SER A 225 -16.06 -2.31 -4.56
N LEU A 226 -16.55 -2.30 -3.31
CA LEU A 226 -17.49 -3.30 -2.82
C LEU A 226 -18.80 -3.27 -3.62
N LEU A 227 -19.43 -2.10 -3.73
CA LEU A 227 -20.70 -1.97 -4.45
C LEU A 227 -20.54 -2.26 -5.95
N GLY A 228 -19.44 -1.83 -6.55
CA GLY A 228 -19.12 -2.16 -7.94
C GLY A 228 -19.01 -3.67 -8.14
N SER A 229 -18.25 -4.37 -7.30
CA SER A 229 -18.15 -5.84 -7.39
C SER A 229 -19.49 -6.55 -7.18
N LEU A 230 -20.35 -6.04 -6.28
CA LEU A 230 -21.71 -6.58 -6.10
C LEU A 230 -22.59 -6.38 -7.34
N LEU A 231 -22.51 -5.21 -7.99
CA LEU A 231 -23.19 -4.97 -9.26
C LEU A 231 -22.69 -5.93 -10.35
N ASN A 232 -21.38 -6.17 -10.40
CA ASN A 232 -20.80 -7.11 -11.35
C ASN A 232 -21.39 -8.52 -11.19
N ASN A 233 -21.50 -9.01 -9.96
CA ASN A 233 -22.07 -10.32 -9.65
C ASN A 233 -23.57 -10.42 -9.97
N LYS A 234 -24.36 -9.38 -9.68
CA LYS A 234 -25.80 -9.37 -10.03
C LYS A 234 -26.03 -9.39 -11.53
N VAL A 235 -25.28 -8.57 -12.28
CA VAL A 235 -25.34 -8.56 -13.74
C VAL A 235 -24.92 -9.92 -14.31
N ILE A 236 -23.98 -10.64 -13.67
CA ILE A 236 -23.65 -12.02 -14.05
C ILE A 236 -24.84 -12.96 -13.80
N GLY A 237 -25.48 -12.86 -12.63
CA GLY A 237 -26.69 -13.65 -12.30
C GLY A 237 -27.82 -13.47 -13.32
N ASP A 238 -28.07 -12.24 -13.76
CA ASP A 238 -29.10 -11.94 -14.76
C ASP A 238 -28.74 -12.51 -16.14
N VAL A 239 -27.45 -12.53 -16.52
CA VAL A 239 -26.97 -13.17 -17.77
C VAL A 239 -27.12 -14.69 -17.70
N TYR A 240 -26.79 -15.33 -16.56
CA TYR A 240 -27.01 -16.77 -16.35
C TYR A 240 -28.50 -17.13 -16.40
N SER A 241 -29.37 -16.31 -15.81
CA SER A 241 -30.83 -16.54 -15.83
C SER A 241 -31.45 -16.43 -17.22
N LYS A 242 -30.91 -15.54 -18.08
CA LYS A 242 -31.38 -15.35 -19.46
C LYS A 242 -30.75 -16.31 -20.47
N ALA A 243 -29.59 -16.87 -20.16
CA ALA A 243 -28.89 -17.84 -21.02
C ALA A 243 -29.44 -19.27 -20.92
N GLY A 244 -30.51 -19.51 -20.14
CA GLY A 244 -31.20 -20.81 -20.11
C GLY A 244 -30.42 -21.95 -19.45
N PHE A 245 -29.39 -21.65 -18.66
CA PHE A 245 -28.63 -22.67 -17.90
C PHE A 245 -29.24 -22.98 -16.52
N GLY A 246 -30.50 -22.61 -16.29
CA GLY A 246 -31.24 -22.89 -15.07
C GLY A 246 -32.39 -23.87 -15.32
N ASN A 247 -32.20 -25.09 -14.82
CA ASN A 247 -33.03 -26.31 -14.89
C ASN A 247 -33.06 -27.05 -16.22
#